data_AF-A0A838HKZ0-F1
#
_entry.id   AF-A0A838HKZ0-F1
#
_cell.length_a   1.000
_cell.length_b   1.000
_cell.length_c   1.000
_cell.angle_alpha   90.00
_cell.angle_beta   90.00
_cell.angle_gamma   90.00
#
_symmetry.space_group_name_H-M   'P 1'
#
loop_
_entity.id
_entity.type
_entity.pdbx_description
1 polymer ?
#
loop_
_entity_poly.entity_id
_entity_poly.type
_entity_poly.pdbx_seq_one_letter_code
_entity_poly.pdbx_strand_id
1 'polypeptide(L)'
;MTEATEMFAAPLHHGLTAPGGLLGGGLPGYGVYLTRRGWIAVALLEPHFQEAFHRELGVSSTDREALERVFLTRTATEWEEWADARDLPIAAVQNPGPVAEEAASHLRNARTISQVIG
;
A
#
# COMPACT_ATOMS: atom_id res chain seq x y z
N MET A 1 21.09 22.50 -9.39
CA MET A 1 19.90 21.69 -9.75
C MET A 1 20.21 20.19 -9.69
N THR A 2 21.40 19.74 -10.13
CA THR A 2 21.84 18.33 -10.09
C THR A 2 21.89 17.71 -8.68
N GLU A 3 22.41 18.45 -7.70
CA GLU A 3 22.54 17.97 -6.30
C GLU A 3 21.18 17.63 -5.65
N ALA A 4 20.15 18.43 -5.94
CA ALA A 4 18.80 18.14 -5.47
C ALA A 4 18.26 16.85 -6.11
N THR A 5 18.46 16.66 -7.42
CA THR A 5 18.06 15.44 -8.12
C THR A 5 18.76 14.19 -7.55
N GLU A 6 20.04 14.28 -7.24
CA GLU A 6 20.81 13.19 -6.64
C GLU A 6 20.30 12.82 -5.23
N MET A 7 20.02 13.83 -4.39
CA MET A 7 19.46 13.61 -3.06
C MET A 7 18.09 12.91 -3.11
N PHE A 8 17.21 13.32 -4.03
CA PHE A 8 15.89 12.69 -4.19
C PHE A 8 15.97 11.28 -4.78
N ALA A 9 16.97 10.99 -5.62
CA ALA A 9 17.16 9.68 -6.23
C ALA A 9 17.87 8.67 -5.32
N ALA A 10 18.58 9.14 -4.29
CA ALA A 10 19.38 8.29 -3.40
C ALA A 10 18.61 7.13 -2.76
N PRO A 11 17.38 7.30 -2.20
CA PRO A 11 16.62 6.19 -1.65
C PRO A 11 16.31 5.09 -2.69
N LEU A 12 16.07 5.47 -3.94
CA LEU A 12 15.83 4.54 -5.04
C LEU A 12 17.11 3.79 -5.41
N HIS A 13 18.23 4.51 -5.58
CA HIS A 13 19.54 3.92 -5.90
C HIS A 13 20.02 2.95 -4.83
N HIS A 14 19.73 3.24 -3.57
CA HIS A 14 20.05 2.36 -2.44
C HIS A 14 18.97 1.29 -2.18
N GLY A 15 17.95 1.18 -3.05
CA GLY A 15 16.95 0.12 -3.00
C GLY A 15 15.89 0.26 -1.90
N LEU A 16 15.88 1.38 -1.16
CA LEU A 16 14.93 1.61 -0.07
C LEU A 16 13.50 1.74 -0.58
N THR A 17 13.30 2.43 -1.71
CA THR A 17 12.00 2.66 -2.36
C THR A 17 11.82 1.89 -3.68
N ALA A 18 12.81 1.06 -4.06
CA ALA A 18 12.67 0.16 -5.20
C ALA A 18 11.54 -0.85 -4.92
N PRO A 19 10.84 -1.39 -5.94
CA PRO A 19 9.79 -2.39 -5.72
C PRO A 19 10.27 -3.56 -4.83
N GLY A 20 9.53 -3.86 -3.76
CA GLY A 20 9.92 -4.88 -2.77
C GLY A 20 10.99 -4.44 -1.76
N GLY A 21 11.54 -3.23 -1.89
CA GLY A 21 12.37 -2.58 -0.87
C GLY A 21 11.57 -2.20 0.37
N LEU A 22 12.25 -1.76 1.44
CA LEU A 22 11.64 -1.46 2.73
C LEU A 22 10.40 -0.55 2.62
N LEU A 23 10.53 0.53 1.85
CA LEU A 23 9.49 1.52 1.57
C LEU A 23 8.90 1.34 0.15
N GLY A 24 9.28 0.28 -0.55
CA GLY A 24 8.74 -0.12 -1.85
C GLY A 24 7.76 -1.30 -1.77
N GLY A 25 7.21 -1.56 -0.58
CA GLY A 25 6.20 -2.61 -0.34
C GLY A 25 6.75 -3.95 0.15
N GLY A 26 8.05 -4.04 0.49
CA GLY A 26 8.67 -5.25 1.04
C GLY A 26 8.26 -5.57 2.48
N LEU A 27 7.78 -4.58 3.23
CA LEU A 27 7.26 -4.76 4.58
C LEU A 27 5.74 -5.03 4.55
N PRO A 28 5.23 -6.08 5.21
CA PRO A 28 3.79 -6.26 5.35
C PRO A 28 3.10 -5.10 6.10
N GLY A 29 3.79 -4.48 7.05
CA GLY A 29 3.29 -3.27 7.73
C GLY A 29 3.24 -2.03 6.85
N TYR A 30 3.76 -2.07 5.62
CA TYR A 30 3.83 -0.90 4.73
C TYR A 30 3.41 -1.27 3.31
N GLY A 31 2.18 -0.95 2.93
CA GLY A 31 1.68 -1.24 1.60
C GLY A 31 0.19 -1.00 1.43
N VAL A 32 -0.31 -1.35 0.24
CA VAL A 32 -1.71 -1.20 -0.13
C VAL A 32 -2.38 -2.58 -0.15
N TYR A 33 -3.55 -2.70 0.46
CA TYR A 33 -4.27 -3.96 0.64
C TYR A 33 -5.69 -3.87 0.10
N LEU A 34 -6.14 -4.93 -0.55
CA LEU A 34 -7.54 -5.09 -0.94
C LEU A 34 -8.38 -5.39 0.30
N THR A 35 -9.56 -4.79 0.37
CA THR A 35 -10.53 -5.04 1.44
C THR A 35 -11.80 -5.66 0.86
N ARG A 36 -12.81 -5.93 1.69
CA ARG A 36 -14.13 -6.40 1.22
C ARG A 36 -14.72 -5.51 0.12
N ARG A 37 -14.46 -4.20 0.21
CA ARG A 37 -14.84 -3.21 -0.78
C ARG A 37 -13.89 -2.02 -0.71
N GLY A 38 -13.12 -1.80 -1.78
CA GLY A 38 -12.10 -0.75 -1.86
C GLY A 38 -10.73 -1.22 -1.36
N TRP A 39 -9.80 -0.28 -1.28
CA TRP A 39 -8.41 -0.51 -0.90
C TRP A 39 -8.06 0.34 0.32
N ILE A 40 -7.08 -0.11 1.10
CA ILE A 40 -6.50 0.66 2.22
C ILE A 40 -4.99 0.77 2.04
N ALA A 41 -4.43 1.88 2.50
CA ALA A 41 -2.99 2.05 2.69
C ALA A 41 -2.66 1.81 4.17
N VAL A 42 -1.64 0.99 4.42
CA VAL A 42 -1.15 0.63 5.76
C VAL A 42 0.29 1.14 5.88
N ALA A 43 0.61 1.86 6.96
CA ALA A 43 1.95 2.42 7.19
C ALA A 43 2.43 2.26 8.65
N LEU A 44 2.46 1.01 9.14
CA LEU A 44 2.93 0.62 10.47
C LEU A 44 4.47 0.51 10.52
N LEU A 45 5.19 1.60 10.22
CA LEU A 45 6.67 1.60 10.16
C LEU A 45 7.30 1.63 11.55
N GLU A 46 6.66 2.33 12.48
CA GLU A 46 7.15 2.51 13.84
C GLU A 46 6.74 1.33 14.74
N PRO A 47 7.64 0.83 15.61
CA PRO A 47 7.36 -0.32 16.46
C PRO A 47 6.10 -0.18 17.32
N HIS A 48 5.83 1.02 17.84
CA HIS A 48 4.66 1.25 18.69
C HIS A 48 3.33 1.08 17.93
N PHE A 49 3.27 1.42 16.64
CA PHE A 49 2.08 1.16 15.83
C PHE A 49 1.92 -0.32 15.53
N GLN A 50 3.01 -1.05 15.30
CA GLN A 50 2.97 -2.50 15.11
C GLN A 50 2.44 -3.21 16.37
N GLU A 51 2.97 -2.84 17.54
CA GLU A 51 2.53 -3.38 18.83
C GLU A 51 1.06 -3.05 19.13
N ALA A 52 0.63 -1.82 18.85
CA ALA A 52 -0.76 -1.42 19.01
C ALA A 52 -1.68 -2.22 18.07
N PHE A 53 -1.30 -2.35 16.80
CA PHE A 53 -2.05 -3.12 15.82
C PHE A 53 -2.19 -4.61 16.19
N HIS A 54 -1.10 -5.23 16.64
CA HIS A 54 -1.08 -6.62 17.13
C HIS A 54 -2.00 -6.81 18.33
N ARG A 55 -1.94 -5.89 19.30
CA ARG A 55 -2.81 -5.91 20.48
C ARG A 55 -4.29 -5.81 20.10
N GLU A 56 -4.64 -4.92 19.17
CA GLU A 56 -6.03 -4.68 18.74
C GLU A 56 -6.61 -5.82 17.89
N LEU A 57 -5.77 -6.52 17.10
CA LEU A 57 -6.19 -7.69 16.32
C LEU A 57 -6.02 -9.02 17.05
N GLY A 58 -5.34 -9.04 18.21
CA GLY A 58 -5.04 -10.28 18.93
C GLY A 58 -4.10 -11.21 18.16
N VAL A 59 -3.19 -10.67 17.34
CA VAL A 59 -2.23 -11.43 16.53
C VAL A 59 -0.79 -11.08 16.91
N SER A 60 0.13 -12.04 16.81
CA SER A 60 1.54 -11.86 17.17
C SER A 60 2.47 -11.62 15.98
N SER A 61 1.97 -11.73 14.74
CA SER A 61 2.77 -11.51 13.53
C SER A 61 2.00 -10.76 12.45
N THR A 62 2.73 -9.93 11.70
CA THR A 62 2.25 -9.18 10.53
C THR A 62 2.62 -9.95 9.26
N ASP A 63 2.22 -11.21 9.14
CA ASP A 63 2.42 -11.91 7.86
C ASP A 63 1.52 -11.30 6.77
N ARG A 64 2.05 -11.14 5.54
CA ARG A 64 1.33 -10.48 4.46
C ARG A 64 0.05 -11.23 4.08
N GLU A 65 0.10 -12.56 3.95
CA GLU A 65 -1.09 -13.35 3.59
C GLU A 65 -2.13 -13.30 4.71
N ALA A 66 -1.69 -13.29 5.97
CA ALA A 66 -2.58 -13.11 7.11
C ALA A 66 -3.28 -11.75 7.08
N LEU A 67 -2.55 -10.67 6.82
CA LEU A 67 -3.12 -9.34 6.66
C LEU A 67 -4.12 -9.27 5.50
N GLU A 68 -3.78 -9.83 4.34
CA GLU A 68 -4.67 -9.87 3.18
C GLU A 68 -6.00 -10.54 3.53
N ARG A 69 -5.96 -11.68 4.24
CA ARG A 69 -7.18 -12.35 4.71
C ARG A 69 -7.98 -11.52 5.71
N VAL A 70 -7.31 -10.88 6.67
CA VAL A 70 -7.98 -10.04 7.67
C VAL A 70 -8.65 -8.84 7.01
N PHE A 71 -7.97 -8.15 6.11
CA PHE A 71 -8.49 -6.94 5.50
C PHE A 71 -9.69 -7.18 4.58
N LEU A 72 -9.85 -8.39 4.04
CA LEU A 72 -11.04 -8.80 3.30
C LEU A 72 -12.33 -8.91 4.14
N THR A 73 -12.25 -8.84 5.47
CA THR A 73 -13.43 -9.02 6.35
C THR A 73 -14.30 -7.77 6.48
N ARG A 74 -13.74 -6.58 6.23
CA ARG A 74 -14.43 -5.28 6.33
C ARG A 74 -14.13 -4.44 5.09
N THR A 75 -14.92 -3.41 4.85
CA THR A 75 -14.72 -2.44 3.77
C THR A 75 -13.61 -1.44 4.13
N ALA A 76 -13.09 -0.72 3.13
CA ALA A 76 -12.01 0.24 3.37
C ALA A 76 -12.41 1.34 4.39
N THR A 77 -13.64 1.86 4.30
CA THR A 77 -14.16 2.86 5.24
C THR A 77 -14.27 2.32 6.66
N GLU A 78 -14.78 1.08 6.83
CA GLU A 78 -14.86 0.44 8.16
C GLU A 78 -13.47 0.21 8.78
N TRP A 79 -12.44 -0.04 7.96
CA TRP A 79 -11.06 -0.16 8.43
C TRP A 79 -10.44 1.18 8.82
N GLU A 80 -10.66 2.22 8.02
CA GLU A 80 -10.20 3.58 8.32
C GLU A 80 -10.82 4.10 9.62
N GLU A 81 -12.15 3.97 9.80
CA GLU A 81 -12.83 4.35 11.04
C GLU A 81 -12.32 3.55 12.25
N TRP A 82 -12.07 2.25 12.07
CA TRP A 82 -11.51 1.40 13.12
C TRP A 82 -10.09 1.83 13.53
N ALA A 83 -9.29 2.23 12.56
CA ALA A 83 -7.89 2.65 12.75
C ALA A 83 -7.79 4.05 13.36
N ASP A 84 -8.62 5.00 12.91
CA ASP A 84 -8.70 6.35 13.47
C ASP A 84 -9.05 6.32 14.97
N ALA A 85 -10.05 5.50 15.33
CA ALA A 85 -10.42 5.29 16.74
C ALA A 85 -9.32 4.67 17.61
N ARG A 86 -8.23 4.17 17.00
CA ARG A 86 -7.11 3.47 17.66
C ARG A 86 -5.76 4.14 17.44
N ASP A 87 -5.74 5.30 16.79
CA ASP A 87 -4.52 6.02 16.43
C ASP A 87 -3.55 5.16 15.60
N LEU A 88 -4.08 4.46 14.58
CA LEU A 88 -3.31 3.60 13.69
C LEU A 88 -3.21 4.20 12.28
N PRO A 89 -2.03 4.18 11.63
CA PRO A 89 -1.81 4.75 10.30
C PRO A 89 -2.34 3.82 9.19
N ILE A 90 -3.67 3.68 9.13
CA ILE A 90 -4.40 2.95 8.09
C ILE A 90 -5.49 3.86 7.53
N ALA A 91 -5.46 4.09 6.23
CA ALA A 91 -6.40 4.99 5.55
C ALA A 91 -7.04 4.32 4.35
N ALA A 92 -8.30 4.66 4.06
CA ALA A 92 -8.96 4.25 2.84
C ALA A 92 -8.28 4.92 1.64
N VAL A 93 -7.89 4.14 0.64
CA VAL A 93 -7.38 4.69 -0.61
C VAL A 93 -8.57 5.30 -1.33
N GLN A 94 -8.61 6.62 -1.33
CA GLN A 94 -9.50 7.35 -2.21
C GLN A 94 -9.11 7.01 -3.63
N ASN A 95 -10.07 6.59 -4.46
CA ASN A 95 -9.84 6.57 -5.89
C ASN A 95 -9.52 8.03 -6.24
N PRO A 96 -8.29 8.36 -6.69
CA PRO A 96 -8.12 9.62 -7.37
C PRO A 96 -9.13 9.52 -8.52
N GLY A 97 -9.87 10.59 -8.80
CA GLY A 97 -10.74 10.58 -9.96
C GLY A 97 -9.95 10.36 -11.28
N PRO A 98 -10.43 10.86 -12.42
CA PRO A 98 -10.11 10.39 -13.78
C PRO A 98 -8.66 10.01 -14.13
N VAL A 99 -7.64 10.57 -13.47
CA VAL A 99 -6.20 10.28 -13.66
C VAL A 99 -5.82 8.81 -13.45
N ALA A 100 -6.40 8.13 -12.45
CA ALA A 100 -6.11 6.69 -12.23
C ALA A 100 -6.75 5.79 -13.29
N GLU A 101 -7.90 6.19 -13.81
CA GLU A 101 -8.61 5.51 -14.89
C GLU A 101 -7.88 5.66 -16.23
N GLU A 102 -7.25 6.82 -16.43
CA GLU A 102 -6.38 7.12 -17.57
C GLU A 102 -5.08 6.30 -17.53
N ALA A 103 -4.42 6.21 -16.37
CA ALA A 103 -3.25 5.34 -16.18
C ALA A 103 -3.59 3.86 -16.40
N ALA A 104 -4.73 3.39 -15.91
CA ALA A 104 -5.20 2.03 -16.12
C ALA A 104 -5.60 1.76 -17.59
N SER A 105 -6.11 2.77 -18.30
CA SER A 105 -6.41 2.71 -19.74
C SER A 105 -5.14 2.56 -20.57
N HIS A 106 -4.10 3.34 -20.28
CA HIS A 106 -2.81 3.23 -20.97
C HIS A 106 -2.16 1.85 -20.79
N LEU A 107 -2.27 1.25 -19.60
CA LEU A 107 -1.77 -0.11 -19.34
C LEU A 107 -2.59 -1.19 -20.05
N ARG A 108 -3.92 -1.04 -20.14
CA ARG A 108 -4.78 -1.95 -20.93
C ARG A 108 -4.45 -1.88 -22.43
N ASN A 109 -4.28 -0.67 -22.97
CA ASN A 109 -3.99 -0.45 -24.38
C ASN A 109 -2.60 -0.98 -24.77
N ALA A 110 -1.60 -0.83 -23.90
CA ALA A 110 -0.27 -1.43 -24.11
C ALA A 110 -0.34 -2.97 -24.20
N ARG A 111 -1.24 -3.61 -23.44
CA ARG A 111 -1.45 -5.06 -23.46
C ARG A 111 -2.22 -5.53 -24.69
N THR A 112 -3.18 -4.74 -25.18
CA THR A 112 -3.91 -5.01 -26.43
C THR A 112 -3.03 -4.85 -27.66
N ILE A 113 -2.18 -3.81 -27.71
CA ILE A 113 -1.23 -3.60 -28.82
C ILE A 113 -0.30 -4.81 -28.96
N SER A 114 0.20 -5.38 -27.85
CA SER A 114 1.04 -6.58 -27.90
C SER A 114 0.34 -7.85 -28.43
N GLN A 115 -1.00 -7.89 -28.51
CA GLN A 115 -1.75 -9.05 -29.04
C GLN A 115 -2.15 -8.90 -30.51
N VAL A 116 -2.07 -7.70 -31.08
CA VAL A 116 -2.45 -7.42 -32.49
C VAL A 116 -1.25 -7.50 -33.44
N ILE A 117 -0.02 -7.38 -32.91
CA ILE A 117 1.24 -7.51 -33.65
C ILE A 117 1.91 -8.89 -33.47
N GLY A 118 1.13 -9.89 -33.06
CA GLY A 118 1.53 -11.30 -32.98
C GLY A 118 0.99 -12.10 -34.15
#